data_AF-A0A6M0GF47-F1
#
_entry.id   AF-A0A6M0GF47-F1
#
_cell.length_a   1.000
_cell.length_b   1.000
_cell.length_c   1.000
_cell.angle_alpha   90.00
_cell.angle_beta   90.00
_cell.angle_gamma   90.00
#
_symmetry.space_group_name_H-M   'P 1'
#
loop_
_entity.id
_entity.type
_entity.pdbx_description
1 polymer ?
#
loop_
_entity_poly.entity_id
_entity_poly.type
_entity_poly.pdbx_seq_one_letter_code
_entity_poly.pdbx_strand_id
1 'polypeptide(L)'
;YSSHEAWLKDWQEYRASNFYFVGSKDETAGCQICQLDREGNLKIRVPKALEPKFGQYVSAQGIEFNYGQEEVLAALQRDQALSYRFARKNHQWYIFVTTQRRSMPFQTDRANGMIGIDLNPGVVGWALADAEGNLKHHGQFKVDLQDKTTNQTEAILGDVCQLLATLAKTWGSPITVESLLFSRKKAGMREQGIRYSRMLSNFAYSKFDQMLLSRCDREGIELLHRNPAYSSTIGMVKFMSMYGLSSDTAAAFTMARRGLRKSERLPSKTARELRVDDSRHVWSHWQALKKGLPVRRHHLFTSRVAYSEALVNLSVETAPVVGIGRKRSRTCATG
;
A
#
# COMPACT_ATOMS: atom_id res chain seq x y z
N TYR A 1 11.40 -19.10 38.04
CA TYR A 1 10.52 -18.85 39.20
C TYR A 1 11.22 -19.31 40.47
N SER A 2 11.07 -18.56 41.56
CA SER A 2 11.71 -18.83 42.86
C SER A 2 10.97 -19.88 43.72
N SER A 3 9.72 -20.21 43.38
CA SER A 3 8.95 -21.31 43.99
C SER A 3 7.87 -21.84 43.05
N HIS A 4 7.34 -23.04 43.34
CA HIS A 4 6.19 -23.59 42.61
C HIS A 4 4.94 -22.71 42.78
N GLU A 5 4.71 -22.18 43.98
CA GLU A 5 3.60 -21.24 44.24
C GLU A 5 3.72 -19.96 43.39
N ALA A 6 4.93 -19.42 43.25
CA ALA A 6 5.15 -18.24 42.41
C ALA A 6 4.85 -18.53 40.94
N TRP A 7 5.24 -19.71 40.44
CA TRP A 7 4.87 -20.15 39.09
C TRP A 7 3.36 -20.38 38.95
N LEU A 8 2.73 -21.06 39.90
CA LEU A 8 1.30 -21.39 39.84
C LEU A 8 0.45 -20.12 39.84
N LYS A 9 0.80 -19.15 40.69
CA LYS A 9 0.16 -17.84 40.73
C LYS A 9 0.30 -17.12 39.39
N ASP A 10 1.51 -17.05 38.83
CA ASP A 10 1.76 -16.40 37.54
C ASP A 10 1.01 -17.10 36.39
N TRP A 11 0.98 -18.44 36.39
CA TRP A 11 0.22 -19.22 35.41
C TRP A 11 -1.30 -18.99 35.52
N GLN A 12 -1.85 -18.96 36.74
CA GLN A 12 -3.27 -18.69 36.97
C GLN A 12 -3.64 -17.27 36.56
N GLU A 13 -2.82 -16.28 36.90
CA GLU A 13 -3.00 -14.89 36.48
C GLU A 13 -2.97 -14.78 34.95
N TYR A 14 -2.01 -15.43 34.28
CA TYR A 14 -1.93 -15.45 32.82
C TYR A 14 -3.15 -16.12 32.19
N ARG A 15 -3.60 -17.26 32.71
CA ARG A 15 -4.77 -17.99 32.19
C ARG A 15 -6.08 -17.23 32.40
N ALA A 16 -6.25 -16.60 33.57
CA ALA A 16 -7.44 -15.82 33.89
C ALA A 16 -7.42 -14.41 33.27
N SER A 17 -6.30 -14.00 32.64
CA SER A 17 -6.17 -12.68 32.02
C SER A 17 -6.93 -12.52 30.71
N ASN A 18 -7.50 -13.58 30.13
CA ASN A 18 -8.28 -13.45 28.90
C ASN A 18 -9.36 -14.51 28.76
N PHE A 19 -10.45 -14.16 28.08
CA PHE A 19 -11.50 -15.08 27.67
C PHE A 19 -12.20 -14.58 26.41
N TYR A 20 -12.92 -15.48 25.74
CA TYR A 20 -13.52 -15.22 24.44
C TYR A 20 -14.95 -15.76 24.36
N PHE A 21 -15.84 -14.97 23.78
CA PHE A 21 -17.18 -15.36 23.41
C PHE A 21 -17.30 -15.31 21.89
N VAL A 22 -17.56 -16.47 21.30
CA VAL A 22 -17.79 -16.59 19.87
C VAL A 22 -19.22 -16.14 19.60
N GLY A 23 -19.39 -15.17 18.70
CA GLY A 23 -20.69 -14.78 18.22
C GLY A 23 -21.12 -15.62 17.01
N SER A 24 -22.43 -15.74 16.83
CA SER A 24 -23.06 -16.31 15.64
C SER A 24 -24.20 -15.43 15.18
N LYS A 25 -24.49 -15.47 13.87
CA LYS A 25 -25.62 -14.74 13.28
C LYS A 25 -26.96 -15.26 13.78
N ASP A 26 -27.01 -16.54 14.15
CA ASP A 26 -28.23 -17.20 14.65
C ASP A 26 -28.47 -16.93 16.14
N GLU A 27 -27.56 -16.21 16.81
CA GLU A 27 -27.65 -15.87 18.22
C GLU A 27 -28.24 -14.48 18.43
N THR A 28 -29.04 -14.33 19.50
CA THR A 28 -29.61 -13.04 19.90
C THR A 28 -28.52 -11.99 20.08
N ALA A 29 -28.68 -10.85 19.40
CA ALA A 29 -27.71 -9.74 19.39
C ALA A 29 -26.29 -10.18 18.98
N GLY A 30 -26.18 -11.19 18.11
CA GLY A 30 -24.91 -11.65 17.55
C GLY A 30 -24.04 -12.49 18.49
N CYS A 31 -24.42 -12.62 19.77
CA CYS A 31 -23.78 -13.47 20.78
C CYS A 31 -24.69 -13.60 22.02
N GLN A 32 -25.25 -14.79 22.27
CA GLN A 32 -26.27 -14.97 23.31
C GLN A 32 -25.74 -14.75 24.73
N ILE A 33 -24.47 -15.10 24.96
CA ILE A 33 -23.81 -15.08 26.27
C ILE A 33 -23.16 -13.73 26.61
N CYS A 34 -22.97 -12.85 25.63
CA CYS A 34 -22.35 -11.54 25.80
C CYS A 34 -22.96 -10.58 24.78
N GLN A 35 -23.73 -9.61 25.25
CA GLN A 35 -24.51 -8.72 24.40
C GLN A 35 -24.12 -7.27 24.67
N LEU A 36 -23.86 -6.52 23.60
CA LEU A 36 -23.66 -5.08 23.61
C LEU A 36 -24.85 -4.43 22.91
N ASP A 37 -25.40 -3.35 23.46
CA ASP A 37 -26.41 -2.53 22.77
C ASP A 37 -25.80 -1.26 22.14
N ARG A 38 -26.65 -0.44 21.49
CA ARG A 38 -26.19 0.73 20.73
C ARG A 38 -25.81 1.89 21.64
N GLU A 39 -26.29 1.87 22.89
CA GLU A 39 -26.02 2.83 23.94
C GLU A 39 -24.73 2.51 24.71
N GLY A 40 -24.06 1.40 24.36
CA GLY A 40 -22.81 0.98 24.99
C GLY A 40 -23.02 0.22 26.30
N ASN A 41 -24.20 -0.34 26.54
CA ASN A 41 -24.44 -1.24 27.65
C ASN A 41 -24.06 -2.66 27.24
N LEU A 42 -23.18 -3.26 28.02
CA LEU A 42 -22.73 -4.63 27.88
C LEU A 42 -23.36 -5.46 28.99
N LYS A 43 -23.86 -6.65 28.65
CA LYS A 43 -24.25 -7.68 29.61
C LYS A 43 -23.65 -9.03 29.26
N ILE A 44 -23.12 -9.71 30.28
CA ILE A 44 -22.51 -11.04 30.17
C ILE A 44 -23.32 -12.00 31.03
N ARG A 45 -23.75 -13.12 30.45
CA ARG A 45 -24.51 -14.14 31.18
C ARG A 45 -23.62 -14.84 32.19
N VAL A 46 -24.03 -14.84 33.45
CA VAL A 46 -23.35 -15.57 34.52
C VAL A 46 -23.74 -17.06 34.45
N PRO A 47 -22.79 -18.02 34.58
CA PRO A 47 -23.12 -19.43 34.69
C PRO A 47 -24.05 -19.69 35.87
N LYS A 48 -25.05 -20.60 35.71
CA LYS A 48 -26.08 -20.88 36.73
C LYS A 48 -25.54 -21.08 38.15
N ALA A 49 -24.42 -21.80 38.29
CA ALA A 49 -23.80 -22.08 39.59
C ALA A 49 -23.31 -20.82 40.33
N LEU A 50 -23.10 -19.72 39.62
CA LEU A 50 -22.57 -18.45 40.14
C LEU A 50 -23.65 -17.36 40.27
N GLU A 51 -24.87 -17.61 39.78
CA GLU A 51 -25.99 -16.67 39.88
C GLU A 51 -26.34 -16.26 41.33
N PRO A 52 -26.31 -17.15 42.35
CA PRO A 52 -26.59 -16.74 43.73
C PRO A 52 -25.63 -15.65 44.24
N LYS A 53 -24.43 -15.56 43.67
CA LYS A 53 -23.40 -14.61 44.09
C LYS A 53 -23.35 -13.34 43.25
N PHE A 54 -23.56 -13.46 41.93
CA PHE A 54 -23.35 -12.35 41.00
C PHE A 54 -24.61 -11.93 40.23
N GLY A 55 -25.74 -12.56 40.51
CA GLY A 55 -26.97 -12.39 39.75
C GLY A 55 -26.92 -13.06 38.37
N GLN A 56 -27.96 -12.83 37.57
CA GLN A 56 -28.11 -13.48 36.26
C GLN A 56 -27.11 -12.95 35.22
N TYR A 57 -26.76 -11.67 35.33
CA TYR A 57 -25.88 -10.97 34.39
C TYR A 57 -24.88 -10.10 35.15
N VAL A 58 -23.67 -10.01 34.60
CA VAL A 58 -22.72 -8.94 34.93
C VAL A 58 -22.82 -7.88 33.84
N SER A 59 -22.99 -6.62 34.21
CA SER A 59 -23.17 -5.52 33.28
C SER A 59 -22.09 -4.44 33.39
N ALA A 60 -21.80 -3.80 32.27
CA ALA A 60 -20.99 -2.57 32.19
C ALA A 60 -21.71 -1.57 31.28
N GLN A 61 -21.47 -0.28 31.50
CA GLN A 61 -22.07 0.81 30.73
C GLN A 61 -20.98 1.74 30.20
N GLY A 62 -21.30 2.52 29.17
CA GLY A 62 -20.36 3.48 28.57
C GLY A 62 -19.22 2.81 27.80
N ILE A 63 -19.48 1.63 27.21
CA ILE A 63 -18.51 0.98 26.34
C ILE A 63 -18.48 1.68 24.99
N GLU A 64 -17.37 2.35 24.71
CA GLU A 64 -17.09 3.02 23.44
C GLU A 64 -15.75 2.54 22.87
N PHE A 65 -15.69 2.41 21.55
CA PHE A 65 -14.48 2.00 20.85
C PHE A 65 -13.84 3.18 20.13
N ASN A 66 -12.58 3.48 20.47
CA ASN A 66 -11.79 4.49 19.75
C ASN A 66 -11.63 4.17 18.25
N TYR A 67 -11.71 2.89 17.88
CA TYR A 67 -11.58 2.41 16.52
C TYR A 67 -12.66 1.37 16.24
N GLY A 68 -13.37 1.51 15.12
CA GLY A 68 -14.36 0.52 14.70
C GLY A 68 -15.77 0.73 15.29
N GLN A 69 -16.03 1.85 15.97
CA GLN A 69 -17.34 2.13 16.58
C GLN A 69 -18.46 2.05 15.56
N GLU A 70 -18.29 2.69 14.41
CA GLU A 70 -19.30 2.70 13.34
C GLU A 70 -19.54 1.29 12.80
N GLU A 71 -18.50 0.47 12.62
CA GLU A 71 -18.63 -0.92 12.20
C GLU A 71 -19.38 -1.78 13.23
N VAL A 72 -19.11 -1.58 14.53
CA VAL A 72 -19.84 -2.28 15.60
C VAL A 72 -21.31 -1.86 15.64
N LEU A 73 -21.60 -0.55 15.58
CA LEU A 73 -22.97 -0.04 15.54
C LEU A 73 -23.73 -0.55 14.31
N ALA A 74 -23.07 -0.57 13.15
CA ALA A 74 -23.67 -1.07 11.92
C ALA A 74 -23.90 -2.59 11.96
N ALA A 75 -23.06 -3.35 12.65
CA ALA A 75 -23.24 -4.78 12.90
C ALA A 75 -24.42 -5.04 13.85
N LEU A 76 -24.51 -4.28 14.94
CA LEU A 76 -25.66 -4.30 15.86
C LEU A 76 -26.96 -3.92 15.16
N GLN A 77 -26.94 -2.99 14.22
CA GLN A 77 -28.12 -2.60 13.46
C GLN A 77 -28.66 -3.71 12.55
N ARG A 78 -27.79 -4.63 12.14
CA ARG A 78 -28.09 -5.68 11.16
C ARG A 78 -28.15 -7.08 11.77
N ASP A 79 -28.11 -7.16 13.10
CA ASP A 79 -28.04 -8.42 13.84
C ASP A 79 -26.93 -9.35 13.30
N GLN A 80 -25.75 -8.78 13.03
CA GLN A 80 -24.58 -9.55 12.62
C GLN A 80 -23.93 -10.24 13.82
N ALA A 81 -23.23 -11.36 13.55
CA ALA A 81 -22.41 -12.04 14.55
C ALA A 81 -21.38 -11.08 15.16
N LEU A 82 -21.28 -11.07 16.49
CA LEU A 82 -20.34 -10.27 17.26
C LEU A 82 -19.57 -11.17 18.20
N SER A 83 -18.27 -11.32 17.97
CA SER A 83 -17.41 -12.05 18.89
C SER A 83 -16.68 -11.09 19.81
N TYR A 84 -16.59 -11.44 21.09
CA TYR A 84 -16.02 -10.61 22.13
C TYR A 84 -14.79 -11.27 22.73
N ARG A 85 -13.66 -10.56 22.78
CA ARG A 85 -12.47 -10.97 23.53
C ARG A 85 -12.24 -10.00 24.67
N PHE A 86 -12.17 -10.53 25.88
CA PHE A 86 -11.76 -9.76 27.05
C PHE A 86 -10.31 -10.09 27.34
N ALA A 87 -9.49 -9.06 27.53
CA ALA A 87 -8.09 -9.24 27.90
C ALA A 87 -7.71 -8.23 28.98
N ARG A 88 -7.09 -8.72 30.04
CA ARG A 88 -6.59 -7.92 31.16
C ARG A 88 -5.14 -7.56 30.90
N LYS A 89 -4.82 -6.28 30.93
CA LYS A 89 -3.45 -5.76 30.84
C LYS A 89 -3.29 -4.60 31.81
N ASN A 90 -2.19 -4.57 32.55
CA ASN A 90 -1.90 -3.52 33.55
C ASN A 90 -3.08 -3.27 34.51
N HIS A 91 -3.68 -4.37 35.01
CA HIS A 91 -4.86 -4.37 35.88
C HIS A 91 -6.17 -3.83 35.27
N GLN A 92 -6.18 -3.40 34.02
CA GLN A 92 -7.37 -2.94 33.29
C GLN A 92 -7.89 -4.02 32.34
N TRP A 93 -9.21 -4.08 32.15
CA TRP A 93 -9.84 -4.96 31.17
C TRP A 93 -10.07 -4.21 29.85
N TYR A 94 -9.69 -4.85 28.75
CA TYR A 94 -9.92 -4.38 27.40
C TYR A 94 -10.91 -5.32 26.71
N ILE A 95 -11.82 -4.74 25.93
CA ILE A 95 -12.80 -5.46 25.14
C ILE A 95 -12.43 -5.30 23.68
N PHE A 96 -12.33 -6.41 22.96
CA PHE A 96 -12.18 -6.43 21.51
C PHE A 96 -13.43 -7.04 20.91
N VAL A 97 -14.06 -6.33 19.98
CA VAL A 97 -15.22 -6.82 19.25
C VAL A 97 -14.81 -7.12 17.82
N THR A 98 -15.17 -8.30 17.34
CA THR A 98 -14.94 -8.72 15.96
C THR A 98 -16.28 -8.94 15.29
N THR A 99 -16.44 -8.37 14.10
CA THR A 99 -17.64 -8.53 13.26
C THR A 99 -17.24 -8.58 11.80
N GLN A 100 -18.14 -9.06 10.95
CA GLN A 100 -17.96 -9.04 9.51
C GLN A 100 -18.17 -7.62 8.97
N ARG A 101 -17.12 -7.04 8.41
CA ARG A 101 -17.22 -5.76 7.69
C ARG A 101 -17.99 -5.95 6.39
N ARG A 102 -18.79 -4.94 6.02
CA ARG A 102 -19.41 -4.86 4.69
C ARG A 102 -18.31 -4.69 3.63
N SER A 103 -18.33 -5.52 2.60
CA SER A 103 -17.52 -5.27 1.41
C SER A 103 -18.10 -4.07 0.66
N MET A 104 -17.26 -3.11 0.33
CA MET A 104 -17.63 -2.02 -0.57
C MET A 104 -17.54 -2.53 -2.01
N PRO A 105 -18.56 -2.30 -2.86
CA PRO A 105 -18.41 -2.59 -4.29
C PRO A 105 -17.24 -1.78 -4.84
N PHE A 106 -16.53 -2.33 -5.82
CA PHE A 106 -15.42 -1.60 -6.43
C PHE A 106 -15.94 -0.35 -7.15
N GLN A 107 -15.35 0.79 -6.80
CA GLN A 107 -15.57 2.10 -7.40
C GLN A 107 -14.52 2.40 -8.48
N THR A 108 -13.55 1.50 -8.66
CA THR A 108 -12.49 1.58 -9.66
C THR A 108 -12.72 0.57 -10.79
N ASP A 109 -12.38 0.96 -12.02
CA ASP A 109 -12.50 0.12 -13.21
C ASP A 109 -11.19 0.11 -14.00
N ARG A 110 -10.80 -1.06 -14.52
CA ARG A 110 -9.64 -1.23 -15.40
C ARG A 110 -9.80 -0.50 -16.74
N ALA A 111 -11.02 -0.18 -17.14
CA ALA A 111 -11.30 0.69 -18.29
C ALA A 111 -10.76 2.10 -18.10
N ASN A 112 -10.54 2.56 -16.86
CA ASN A 112 -9.93 3.86 -16.58
C ASN A 112 -8.39 3.79 -16.54
N GLY A 113 -7.83 2.59 -16.60
CA GLY A 113 -6.40 2.33 -16.50
C GLY A 113 -6.02 1.48 -15.29
N MET A 114 -4.75 1.57 -14.90
CA MET A 114 -4.21 0.84 -13.75
C MET A 114 -3.06 1.61 -13.13
N ILE A 115 -3.07 1.74 -11.81
CA ILE A 115 -1.95 2.28 -11.05
C ILE A 115 -1.05 1.12 -10.65
N GLY A 116 0.22 1.15 -11.03
CA GLY A 116 1.22 0.23 -10.54
C GLY A 116 2.06 0.87 -9.44
N ILE A 117 2.53 0.06 -8.50
CA ILE A 117 3.37 0.50 -7.38
C ILE A 117 4.65 -0.34 -7.33
N ASP A 118 5.76 0.31 -7.02
CA ASP A 118 7.03 -0.31 -6.68
C ASP A 118 7.55 0.28 -5.36
N LEU A 119 7.74 -0.57 -4.36
CA LEU A 119 8.20 -0.17 -3.03
C LEU A 119 9.70 -0.44 -2.92
N ASN A 120 10.49 0.61 -2.69
CA ASN A 120 11.93 0.57 -2.51
C ASN A 120 12.34 1.31 -1.24
N PRO A 121 13.56 1.07 -0.73
CA PRO A 121 14.05 1.83 0.42
C PRO A 121 14.16 3.30 0.05
N GLY A 122 13.60 4.18 0.87
CA GLY A 122 13.63 5.63 0.63
C GLY A 122 12.50 6.15 -0.26
N VAL A 123 11.82 5.28 -1.02
CA VAL A 123 10.87 5.74 -2.05
C VAL A 123 9.81 4.70 -2.43
N VAL A 124 8.58 5.17 -2.61
CA VAL A 124 7.48 4.43 -3.24
C VAL A 124 7.22 5.04 -4.61
N GLY A 125 7.60 4.31 -5.66
CA GLY A 125 7.32 4.72 -7.05
C GLY A 125 5.91 4.31 -7.45
N TRP A 126 5.20 5.19 -8.15
CA TRP A 126 3.89 4.87 -8.73
C TRP A 126 3.78 5.36 -10.17
N ALA A 127 2.99 4.66 -10.97
CA ALA A 127 2.67 5.05 -12.35
C ALA A 127 1.27 4.59 -12.74
N LEU A 128 0.53 5.46 -13.42
CA LEU A 128 -0.77 5.19 -14.02
C LEU A 128 -0.59 4.88 -15.52
N ALA A 129 -1.04 3.70 -15.92
CA ALA A 129 -1.24 3.34 -17.31
C ALA A 129 -2.71 3.58 -17.71
N ASP A 130 -2.98 4.06 -18.94
CA ASP A 130 -4.34 4.03 -19.53
C ASP A 130 -4.79 2.59 -19.86
N ALA A 131 -6.01 2.42 -20.36
CA ALA A 131 -6.55 1.10 -20.72
C ALA A 131 -5.76 0.41 -21.85
N GLU A 132 -5.18 1.20 -22.75
CA GLU A 132 -4.33 0.76 -23.85
C GLU A 132 -2.96 0.29 -23.32
N GLY A 133 -2.55 0.82 -22.17
CA GLY A 133 -1.32 0.55 -21.43
C GLY A 133 -0.27 1.67 -21.52
N ASN A 134 -0.56 2.81 -22.15
CA ASN A 134 0.37 3.93 -22.25
C ASN A 134 0.46 4.69 -20.92
N LEU A 135 1.58 5.37 -20.70
CA LEU A 135 1.80 6.14 -19.48
C LEU A 135 0.95 7.41 -19.48
N LYS A 136 0.12 7.61 -18.45
CA LYS A 136 -0.62 8.86 -18.22
C LYS A 136 0.05 9.76 -17.19
N HIS A 137 0.29 9.21 -16.00
CA HIS A 137 0.82 9.96 -14.86
C HIS A 137 1.78 9.09 -14.07
N HIS A 138 2.69 9.72 -13.34
CA HIS A 138 3.62 9.02 -12.49
C HIS A 138 4.18 9.92 -11.40
N GLY A 139 4.81 9.31 -10.41
CA GLY A 139 5.46 10.04 -9.34
C GLY A 139 6.19 9.12 -8.38
N GLN A 140 6.66 9.75 -7.30
CA GLN A 140 7.38 9.10 -6.23
C GLN A 140 6.97 9.73 -4.89
N PHE A 141 6.71 8.89 -3.89
CA PHE A 141 6.60 9.33 -2.50
C PHE A 141 7.90 8.99 -1.79
N LYS A 142 8.60 10.00 -1.28
CA LYS A 142 9.81 9.79 -0.47
C LYS A 142 9.40 9.25 0.90
N VAL A 143 10.01 8.15 1.33
CA VAL A 143 9.73 7.50 2.62
C VAL A 143 11.01 7.28 3.40
N ASP A 144 11.17 7.94 4.55
CA ASP A 144 12.29 7.69 5.44
C ASP A 144 11.90 6.64 6.49
N LEU A 145 12.28 5.39 6.23
CA LEU A 145 12.08 4.28 7.16
C LEU A 145 13.34 3.97 7.98
N GLN A 146 14.42 4.70 7.79
CA GLN A 146 15.67 4.41 8.49
C GLN A 146 15.57 4.84 9.96
N ASP A 147 16.01 3.96 10.85
CA ASP A 147 16.08 4.20 12.30
C ASP A 147 14.73 4.60 12.94
N LYS A 148 13.61 4.25 12.28
CA LYS A 148 12.26 4.46 12.80
C LYS A 148 11.82 3.30 13.67
N THR A 149 11.02 3.60 14.68
CA THR A 149 10.29 2.58 15.45
C THR A 149 9.20 1.92 14.58
N THR A 150 8.68 0.77 15.03
CA THR A 150 7.56 0.09 14.38
C THR A 150 6.36 1.01 14.18
N ASN A 151 5.96 1.74 15.22
CA ASN A 151 4.79 2.62 15.17
C ASN A 151 4.99 3.79 14.19
N GLN A 152 6.19 4.37 14.16
CA GLN A 152 6.53 5.42 13.19
C GLN A 152 6.55 4.87 11.76
N THR A 153 7.08 3.66 11.56
CA THR A 153 7.06 2.98 10.26
C THR A 153 5.63 2.75 9.79
N GLU A 154 4.75 2.24 10.66
CA GLU A 154 3.33 2.05 10.36
C GLU A 154 2.64 3.38 10.03
N ALA A 155 2.89 4.45 10.77
CA ALA A 155 2.33 5.77 10.46
C ALA A 155 2.75 6.26 9.06
N ILE A 156 4.06 6.24 8.75
CA ILE A 156 4.60 6.68 7.45
C ILE A 156 4.02 5.85 6.30
N LEU A 157 3.97 4.52 6.45
CA LEU A 157 3.38 3.64 5.42
C LEU A 157 1.88 3.87 5.29
N GLY A 158 1.18 4.16 6.38
CA GLY A 158 -0.24 4.51 6.41
C GLY A 158 -0.55 5.77 5.61
N ASP A 159 0.25 6.82 5.79
CA ASP A 159 0.12 8.07 5.04
C ASP A 159 0.30 7.82 3.54
N VAL A 160 1.30 7.03 3.15
CA VAL A 160 1.52 6.66 1.74
C VAL A 160 0.36 5.85 1.19
N CYS A 161 -0.18 4.89 1.95
CA CYS A 161 -1.37 4.13 1.54
C CYS A 161 -2.58 5.04 1.33
N GLN A 162 -2.76 6.08 2.15
CA GLN A 162 -3.82 7.07 1.98
C GLN A 162 -3.63 7.88 0.69
N LEU A 163 -2.40 8.31 0.39
CA LEU A 163 -2.10 9.02 -0.85
C LEU A 163 -2.37 8.15 -2.09
N LEU A 164 -1.97 6.88 -2.05
CA LEU A 164 -2.23 5.91 -3.12
C LEU A 164 -3.72 5.65 -3.33
N ALA A 165 -4.48 5.48 -2.23
CA ALA A 165 -5.94 5.34 -2.31
C ALA A 165 -6.61 6.59 -2.89
N THR A 166 -6.10 7.77 -2.54
CA THR A 166 -6.57 9.04 -3.11
C THR A 166 -6.32 9.08 -4.61
N LEU A 167 -5.13 8.70 -5.08
CA LEU A 167 -4.83 8.61 -6.52
C LEU A 167 -5.79 7.64 -7.23
N ALA A 168 -6.00 6.45 -6.67
CA ALA A 168 -6.90 5.44 -7.26
C ALA A 168 -8.33 5.95 -7.41
N LYS A 169 -8.87 6.63 -6.41
CA LYS A 169 -10.20 7.25 -6.48
C LYS A 169 -10.26 8.39 -7.49
N THR A 170 -9.27 9.29 -7.47
CA THR A 170 -9.22 10.43 -8.40
C THR A 170 -9.23 9.97 -9.86
N TRP A 171 -8.51 8.89 -10.16
CA TRP A 171 -8.42 8.35 -11.51
C TRP A 171 -9.41 7.21 -11.80
N GLY A 172 -10.28 6.87 -10.85
CA GLY A 172 -11.20 5.73 -10.96
C GLY A 172 -10.49 4.42 -11.33
N SER A 173 -9.22 4.27 -10.98
CA SER A 173 -8.33 3.24 -11.50
C SER A 173 -7.87 2.29 -10.39
N PRO A 174 -7.89 0.97 -10.62
CA PRO A 174 -7.42 -0.01 -9.66
C PRO A 174 -5.92 0.07 -9.44
N ILE A 175 -5.45 -0.60 -8.38
CA ILE A 175 -4.04 -0.64 -7.99
C ILE A 175 -3.48 -2.04 -8.24
N THR A 176 -2.27 -2.13 -8.80
CA THR A 176 -1.49 -3.35 -8.91
C THR A 176 -0.18 -3.24 -8.13
N VAL A 177 0.06 -4.23 -7.29
CA VAL A 177 1.30 -4.42 -6.52
C VAL A 177 1.95 -5.74 -6.86
N GLU A 178 3.22 -5.88 -6.48
CA GLU A 178 3.90 -7.18 -6.58
C GLU A 178 3.33 -8.20 -5.61
N SER A 179 3.17 -9.44 -6.08
CA SER A 179 2.91 -10.59 -5.23
C SER A 179 4.19 -10.97 -4.50
N LEU A 180 4.24 -10.67 -3.21
CA LEU A 180 5.38 -10.96 -2.36
C LEU A 180 5.39 -12.45 -1.99
N LEU A 181 6.20 -13.24 -2.71
CA LEU A 181 6.61 -14.55 -2.22
C LEU A 181 7.73 -14.35 -1.19
N PHE A 182 7.36 -14.24 0.09
CA PHE A 182 8.26 -13.98 1.24
C PHE A 182 9.51 -14.87 1.29
N SER A 183 9.43 -16.09 0.77
CA SER A 183 10.56 -17.03 0.69
C SER A 183 11.66 -16.61 -0.30
N ARG A 184 11.31 -15.94 -1.42
CA ARG A 184 12.25 -15.61 -2.51
C ARG A 184 13.01 -14.31 -2.28
N LYS A 185 12.38 -13.27 -1.71
CA LYS A 185 13.10 -12.02 -1.35
C LYS A 185 14.15 -12.24 -0.27
N LYS A 186 13.94 -13.20 0.65
CA LYS A 186 14.91 -13.59 1.69
C LYS A 186 16.27 -14.04 1.14
N ALA A 187 16.30 -14.67 -0.04
CA ALA A 187 17.53 -15.12 -0.67
C ALA A 187 18.32 -13.96 -1.31
N GLY A 188 17.65 -13.07 -2.05
CA GLY A 188 18.31 -11.95 -2.74
C GLY A 188 18.76 -10.81 -1.80
N MET A 189 18.09 -10.62 -0.65
CA MET A 189 18.47 -9.58 0.32
C MET A 189 19.78 -9.89 1.05
N ARG A 190 20.19 -11.16 1.15
CA ARG A 190 21.48 -11.56 1.73
C ARG A 190 22.66 -11.08 0.90
N GLU A 191 22.46 -10.90 -0.41
CA GLU A 191 23.51 -10.50 -1.36
C GLU A 191 23.75 -8.97 -1.40
N GLN A 192 22.80 -8.15 -0.92
CA GLN A 192 22.88 -6.67 -1.03
C GLN A 192 23.33 -5.94 0.26
N GLY A 193 23.87 -6.69 1.23
CA GLY A 193 24.50 -6.13 2.45
C GLY A 193 23.55 -5.91 3.63
N ILE A 194 24.13 -5.87 4.84
CA ILE A 194 23.40 -5.87 6.13
C ILE A 194 22.52 -4.62 6.29
N ARG A 195 23.00 -3.44 5.88
CA ARG A 195 22.29 -2.16 6.02
C ARG A 195 21.06 -2.06 5.12
N TYR A 196 21.17 -2.55 3.88
CA TYR A 196 20.07 -2.60 2.90
C TYR A 196 18.98 -3.61 3.33
N SER A 197 19.41 -4.77 3.84
CA SER A 197 18.51 -5.81 4.37
C SER A 197 17.76 -5.40 5.65
N ARG A 198 18.35 -4.55 6.51
CA ARG A 198 17.67 -3.96 7.68
C ARG A 198 16.62 -2.92 7.28
N MET A 199 16.93 -2.06 6.32
CA MET A 199 16.04 -0.99 5.84
C MET A 199 14.80 -1.55 5.12
N LEU A 200 14.95 -2.69 4.46
CA LEU A 200 13.89 -3.44 3.79
C LEU A 200 13.44 -4.67 4.58
N SER A 201 13.37 -4.56 5.91
CA SER A 201 12.89 -5.67 6.73
C SER A 201 11.57 -6.21 6.13
N ASN A 202 11.45 -7.54 6.01
CA ASN A 202 10.23 -8.17 5.49
C ASN A 202 8.96 -7.64 6.17
N PHE A 203 9.11 -7.19 7.43
CA PHE A 203 8.09 -6.50 8.20
C PHE A 203 7.49 -5.29 7.46
N ALA A 204 8.30 -4.37 6.94
CA ALA A 204 7.80 -3.15 6.29
C ALA A 204 7.00 -3.46 5.01
N TYR A 205 7.46 -4.42 4.21
CA TYR A 205 6.74 -4.87 3.01
C TYR A 205 5.42 -5.56 3.37
N SER A 206 5.45 -6.53 4.31
CA SER A 206 4.22 -7.20 4.78
C SER A 206 3.22 -6.21 5.33
N LYS A 207 3.69 -5.23 6.10
CA LYS A 207 2.84 -4.20 6.71
C LYS A 207 2.27 -3.26 5.68
N PHE A 208 3.07 -2.78 4.74
CA PHE A 208 2.59 -1.97 3.63
C PHE A 208 1.49 -2.69 2.84
N ASP A 209 1.71 -3.95 2.49
CA ASP A 209 0.72 -4.76 1.75
C ASP A 209 -0.60 -4.94 2.55
N GLN A 210 -0.50 -5.28 3.84
CA GLN A 210 -1.67 -5.41 4.72
C GLN A 210 -2.44 -4.09 4.87
N MET A 211 -1.73 -2.98 5.06
CA MET A 211 -2.32 -1.66 5.21
C MET A 211 -2.99 -1.19 3.92
N LEU A 212 -2.35 -1.39 2.78
CA LEU A 212 -2.90 -1.03 1.48
C LEU A 212 -4.13 -1.90 1.16
N LEU A 213 -4.07 -3.21 1.40
CA LEU A 213 -5.22 -4.10 1.22
C LEU A 213 -6.42 -3.66 2.06
N SER A 214 -6.21 -3.41 3.35
CA SER A 214 -7.26 -2.94 4.27
C SER A 214 -7.84 -1.59 3.84
N ARG A 215 -7.01 -0.67 3.36
CA ARG A 215 -7.42 0.65 2.86
C ARG A 215 -8.23 0.52 1.57
N CYS A 216 -7.75 -0.28 0.61
CA CYS A 216 -8.42 -0.54 -0.67
C CYS A 216 -9.78 -1.19 -0.46
N ASP A 217 -9.88 -2.22 0.38
CA ASP A 217 -11.14 -2.88 0.71
C ASP A 217 -12.17 -1.91 1.33
N ARG A 218 -11.72 -1.07 2.29
CA ARG A 218 -12.58 -0.04 2.92
C ARG A 218 -13.07 1.02 1.94
N GLU A 219 -12.29 1.32 0.90
CA GLU A 219 -12.61 2.39 -0.06
C GLU A 219 -13.21 1.87 -1.37
N GLY A 220 -13.40 0.56 -1.53
CA GLY A 220 -13.88 -0.02 -2.78
C GLY A 220 -12.88 0.14 -3.92
N ILE A 221 -11.58 0.00 -3.66
CA ILE A 221 -10.53 0.01 -4.69
C ILE A 221 -10.10 -1.43 -4.94
N GLU A 222 -10.12 -1.86 -6.21
CA GLU A 222 -9.57 -3.19 -6.54
C GLU A 222 -8.04 -3.17 -6.42
N LEU A 223 -7.50 -4.04 -5.57
CA LEU A 223 -6.06 -4.27 -5.42
C LEU A 223 -5.68 -5.62 -6.03
N LEU A 224 -4.75 -5.60 -6.99
CA LEU A 224 -4.28 -6.80 -7.67
C LEU A 224 -2.83 -7.12 -7.31
N HIS A 225 -2.59 -8.35 -6.90
CA HIS A 225 -1.24 -8.88 -6.77
C HIS A 225 -0.81 -9.56 -8.06
N ARG A 226 0.37 -9.19 -8.58
CA ARG A 226 0.94 -9.77 -9.80
C ARG A 226 2.36 -10.25 -9.56
N ASN A 227 2.74 -11.35 -10.22
CA ASN A 227 4.11 -11.87 -10.14
C ASN A 227 5.11 -10.77 -10.55
N PRO A 228 6.11 -10.43 -9.71
CA PRO A 228 7.09 -9.38 -10.01
C PRO A 228 8.15 -9.76 -11.04
N ALA A 229 8.16 -11.00 -11.55
CA ALA A 229 9.20 -11.51 -12.45
C ALA A 229 9.65 -10.47 -13.49
N TYR A 230 10.94 -10.12 -13.42
CA TYR A 230 11.64 -9.18 -14.31
C TYR A 230 11.08 -7.74 -14.36
N SER A 231 10.17 -7.32 -13.46
CA SER A 231 9.55 -5.98 -13.51
C SER A 231 10.59 -4.85 -13.55
N SER A 232 11.58 -4.88 -12.66
CA SER A 232 12.64 -3.87 -12.61
C SER A 232 13.52 -3.88 -13.86
N THR A 233 13.85 -5.07 -14.40
CA THR A 233 14.64 -5.20 -15.64
C THR A 233 13.88 -4.68 -16.85
N ILE A 234 12.59 -5.03 -16.96
CA ILE A 234 11.70 -4.56 -18.03
C ILE A 234 11.57 -3.03 -17.95
N GLY A 235 11.26 -2.50 -16.77
CA GLY A 235 11.14 -1.06 -16.54
C GLY A 235 12.41 -0.31 -16.96
N MET A 236 13.57 -0.80 -16.53
CA MET A 236 14.86 -0.22 -16.85
C MET A 236 15.18 -0.23 -18.35
N VAL A 237 14.90 -1.34 -19.04
CA VAL A 237 15.26 -1.50 -20.46
C VAL A 237 14.28 -0.80 -21.38
N LYS A 238 12.97 -0.80 -21.06
CA LYS A 238 11.94 -0.27 -21.95
C LYS A 238 11.52 1.15 -21.63
N PHE A 239 11.30 1.45 -20.35
CA PHE A 239 10.48 2.59 -19.96
C PHE A 239 11.27 3.73 -19.35
N MET A 240 12.39 3.47 -18.66
CA MET A 240 13.22 4.53 -18.09
C MET A 240 13.65 5.55 -19.16
N SER A 241 14.30 5.11 -20.24
CA SER A 241 14.77 6.02 -21.28
C SER A 241 13.66 6.49 -22.22
N MET A 242 12.59 5.72 -22.38
CA MET A 242 11.44 6.08 -23.24
C MET A 242 10.62 7.23 -22.64
N TYR A 243 10.45 7.23 -21.32
CA TYR A 243 9.57 8.16 -20.62
C TYR A 243 10.29 9.03 -19.58
N GLY A 244 11.64 8.98 -19.51
CA GLY A 244 12.41 9.74 -18.53
C GLY A 244 12.16 9.33 -17.07
N LEU A 245 11.84 8.06 -16.82
CA LEU A 245 11.43 7.58 -15.49
C LEU A 245 12.62 7.15 -14.63
N SER A 246 12.48 7.31 -13.31
CA SER A 246 13.33 6.62 -12.35
C SER A 246 13.14 5.10 -12.43
N SER A 247 14.08 4.33 -11.86
CA SER A 247 14.00 2.86 -11.86
C SER A 247 12.72 2.36 -11.20
N ASP A 248 12.35 2.97 -10.08
CA ASP A 248 11.22 2.52 -9.25
C ASP A 248 9.90 2.85 -9.94
N THR A 249 9.80 4.05 -10.51
CA THR A 249 8.62 4.45 -11.30
C THR A 249 8.48 3.63 -12.59
N ALA A 250 9.58 3.26 -13.25
CA ALA A 250 9.55 2.40 -14.43
C ALA A 250 9.14 0.95 -14.09
N ALA A 251 9.57 0.45 -12.94
CA ALA A 251 9.13 -0.84 -12.41
C ALA A 251 7.63 -0.79 -12.05
N ALA A 252 7.19 0.27 -11.39
CA ALA A 252 5.78 0.54 -11.10
C ALA A 252 4.92 0.56 -12.38
N PHE A 253 5.38 1.24 -13.43
CA PHE A 253 4.69 1.26 -14.72
C PHE A 253 4.62 -0.13 -15.38
N THR A 254 5.67 -0.94 -15.23
CA THR A 254 5.64 -2.34 -15.67
C THR A 254 4.58 -3.14 -14.91
N MET A 255 4.41 -2.89 -13.61
CA MET A 255 3.38 -3.52 -12.79
C MET A 255 1.97 -3.07 -13.20
N ALA A 256 1.77 -1.77 -13.49
CA ALA A 256 0.51 -1.24 -14.00
C ALA A 256 0.07 -1.97 -15.27
N ARG A 257 0.96 -2.03 -16.27
CA ARG A 257 0.71 -2.71 -17.55
C ARG A 257 0.45 -4.21 -17.36
N ARG A 258 1.13 -4.85 -16.42
CA ARG A 258 0.90 -6.26 -16.05
C ARG A 258 -0.46 -6.46 -15.37
N GLY A 259 -0.93 -5.50 -14.57
CA GLY A 259 -2.28 -5.45 -14.02
C GLY A 259 -3.34 -5.50 -15.12
N LEU A 260 -3.12 -4.74 -16.19
CA LEU A 260 -3.92 -4.69 -17.42
C LEU A 260 -3.70 -5.87 -18.38
N ARG A 261 -2.96 -6.90 -17.96
CA ARG A 261 -2.63 -8.10 -18.76
C ARG A 261 -1.86 -7.79 -20.06
N LYS A 262 -1.13 -6.67 -20.12
CA LYS A 262 -0.22 -6.37 -21.23
C LYS A 262 1.08 -7.16 -21.06
N SER A 263 1.57 -7.73 -22.16
CA SER A 263 2.80 -8.51 -22.20
C SER A 263 3.96 -7.66 -22.71
N GLU A 264 5.14 -7.81 -22.08
CA GLU A 264 6.30 -6.99 -22.40
C GLU A 264 7.35 -7.78 -23.16
N ARG A 265 7.39 -7.63 -24.49
CA ARG A 265 8.48 -8.19 -25.32
C ARG A 265 9.75 -7.35 -25.22
N LEU A 266 10.90 -7.99 -25.44
CA LEU A 266 12.18 -7.30 -25.58
C LEU A 266 12.14 -6.32 -26.76
N PRO A 267 12.77 -5.13 -26.65
CA PRO A 267 12.98 -4.26 -27.79
C PRO A 267 13.77 -4.98 -28.90
N SER A 268 13.41 -4.77 -30.17
CA SER A 268 13.95 -5.52 -31.31
C SER A 268 15.48 -5.47 -31.40
N LYS A 269 16.09 -4.32 -31.06
CA LYS A 269 17.55 -4.17 -31.02
C LYS A 269 18.18 -5.15 -30.01
N THR A 270 17.68 -5.15 -28.78
CA THR A 270 18.15 -6.02 -27.70
C THR A 270 17.87 -7.50 -28.00
N ALA A 271 16.72 -7.81 -28.58
CA ALA A 271 16.37 -9.18 -28.98
C ALA A 271 17.31 -9.73 -30.07
N ARG A 272 17.68 -8.89 -31.05
CA ARG A 272 18.61 -9.26 -32.13
C ARG A 272 20.02 -9.54 -31.60
N GLU A 273 20.49 -8.72 -30.67
CA GLU A 273 21.81 -8.90 -30.03
C GLU A 273 21.88 -10.21 -29.22
N LEU A 274 20.78 -10.63 -28.59
CA LEU A 274 20.71 -11.83 -27.77
C LEU A 274 20.39 -13.14 -28.52
N ARG A 275 20.10 -13.08 -29.83
CA ARG A 275 19.67 -14.24 -30.65
C ARG A 275 18.56 -15.05 -29.97
N VAL A 276 17.51 -14.35 -29.58
CA VAL A 276 16.41 -14.90 -28.79
C VAL A 276 15.58 -15.89 -29.59
N ASP A 277 15.23 -17.02 -28.98
CA ASP A 277 14.34 -18.04 -29.53
C ASP A 277 12.87 -17.64 -29.35
N ASP A 278 12.21 -17.26 -30.45
CA ASP A 278 10.82 -16.77 -30.47
C ASP A 278 9.77 -17.84 -30.12
N SER A 279 10.15 -19.13 -30.11
CA SER A 279 9.25 -20.22 -29.70
C SER A 279 9.01 -20.27 -28.18
N ARG A 280 9.86 -19.59 -27.40
CA ARG A 280 9.81 -19.62 -25.94
C ARG A 280 8.98 -18.48 -25.38
N HIS A 281 8.47 -18.69 -24.17
CA HIS A 281 7.76 -17.65 -23.44
C HIS A 281 8.63 -16.41 -23.23
N VAL A 282 8.03 -15.22 -23.34
CA VAL A 282 8.71 -13.91 -23.31
C VAL A 282 9.62 -13.74 -22.08
N TRP A 283 9.27 -14.35 -20.94
CA TRP A 283 10.09 -14.29 -19.73
C TRP A 283 11.43 -15.04 -19.83
N SER A 284 11.54 -16.07 -20.67
CA SER A 284 12.82 -16.71 -20.94
C SER A 284 13.80 -15.75 -21.63
N HIS A 285 13.27 -14.83 -22.43
CA HIS A 285 14.05 -13.82 -23.13
C HIS A 285 14.61 -12.79 -22.14
N TRP A 286 13.76 -12.34 -21.21
CA TRP A 286 14.17 -11.50 -20.09
C TRP A 286 15.14 -12.20 -19.15
N GLN A 287 15.01 -13.52 -18.96
CA GLN A 287 15.98 -14.31 -18.21
C GLN A 287 17.33 -14.36 -18.89
N ALA A 288 17.37 -14.58 -20.21
CA ALA A 288 18.59 -14.59 -21.00
C ALA A 288 19.28 -13.22 -20.93
N LEU A 289 18.52 -12.12 -21.11
CA LEU A 289 19.02 -10.77 -20.93
C LEU A 289 19.61 -10.55 -19.53
N LYS A 290 18.88 -10.96 -18.47
CA LYS A 290 19.35 -10.81 -17.09
C LYS A 290 20.64 -11.58 -16.82
N LYS A 291 20.85 -12.74 -17.45
CA LYS A 291 22.09 -13.54 -17.33
C LYS A 291 23.25 -12.96 -18.15
N GLY A 292 22.95 -12.34 -19.30
CA GLY A 292 23.96 -11.87 -20.26
C GLY A 292 24.42 -10.42 -20.10
N LEU A 293 23.75 -9.58 -19.30
CA LEU A 293 24.14 -8.18 -19.10
C LEU A 293 25.13 -8.00 -17.93
N PRO A 294 26.34 -7.47 -18.16
CA PRO A 294 27.12 -6.78 -17.12
C PRO A 294 26.76 -5.28 -17.14
N VAL A 295 25.47 -4.93 -17.19
CA VAL A 295 25.10 -3.53 -17.48
C VAL A 295 24.87 -2.75 -16.20
N ARG A 296 25.83 -1.88 -15.90
CA ARG A 296 25.68 -0.83 -14.89
C ARG A 296 24.47 0.02 -15.24
N ARG A 297 23.57 0.23 -14.26
CA ARG A 297 22.28 0.95 -14.39
C ARG A 297 22.38 2.25 -15.20
N HIS A 298 23.51 2.96 -15.10
CA HIS A 298 23.77 4.23 -15.78
C HIS A 298 23.86 4.13 -17.32
N HIS A 299 24.32 3.00 -17.88
CA HIS A 299 24.53 2.88 -19.34
C HIS A 299 23.22 2.75 -20.14
N LEU A 300 22.14 2.30 -19.51
CA LEU A 300 20.84 2.14 -20.16
C LEU A 300 20.09 3.47 -20.29
N PHE A 301 20.35 4.41 -19.37
CA PHE A 301 19.76 5.75 -19.39
C PHE A 301 20.37 6.62 -20.50
N THR A 302 21.70 6.66 -20.61
CA THR A 302 22.41 7.52 -21.58
C THR A 302 22.28 7.07 -23.03
N SER A 303 22.04 5.78 -23.30
CA SER A 303 22.03 5.25 -24.68
C SER A 303 20.93 5.80 -25.61
N ARG A 304 19.87 6.41 -25.05
CA ARG A 304 18.81 7.09 -25.84
C ARG A 304 18.71 8.59 -25.59
N VAL A 305 19.10 9.08 -24.41
CA VAL A 305 19.11 10.53 -24.10
C VAL A 305 20.11 11.29 -24.98
N ALA A 306 21.21 10.65 -25.39
CA ALA A 306 22.18 11.23 -26.33
C ALA A 306 21.63 11.51 -27.74
N TYR A 307 20.43 11.04 -28.08
CA TYR A 307 19.77 11.29 -29.37
C TYR A 307 18.52 12.18 -29.28
N SER A 308 18.18 12.70 -28.09
CA SER A 308 17.01 13.58 -27.89
C SER A 308 17.36 15.06 -27.74
N GLU A 309 18.63 15.45 -27.83
CA GLU A 309 19.00 16.86 -28.03
C GLU A 309 18.73 17.26 -29.49
N ALA A 310 17.45 17.33 -29.87
CA ALA A 310 17.06 18.30 -30.85
C ALA A 310 17.24 19.67 -30.16
N LEU A 311 18.31 20.37 -30.53
CA LEU A 311 18.46 21.80 -30.25
C LEU A 311 17.24 22.51 -30.86
N VAL A 312 16.19 22.69 -30.06
CA VAL A 312 15.12 23.62 -30.38
C VAL A 312 15.71 25.00 -30.13
N ASN A 313 16.30 25.59 -31.18
CA ASN A 313 16.56 27.03 -31.19
C ASN A 313 15.21 27.74 -31.17
N LEU A 314 14.77 28.14 -29.98
CA LEU A 314 13.67 29.10 -29.83
C LEU A 314 14.19 30.46 -30.33
N SER A 315 13.98 30.74 -31.62
CA SER A 315 14.01 32.11 -32.14
C SER A 315 12.75 32.80 -31.63
N VAL A 316 12.90 33.57 -30.56
CA VAL A 316 11.84 34.45 -30.07
C VAL A 316 11.74 35.63 -31.03
N GLU A 317 10.76 35.59 -31.95
CA GLU A 317 10.31 36.80 -32.64
C GLU A 317 9.68 37.72 -31.59
N THR A 318 10.36 38.82 -31.31
CA THR A 318 9.82 39.88 -30.46
C THR A 318 8.69 40.59 -31.22
N ALA A 319 7.47 40.47 -30.70
CA ALA A 319 6.31 41.20 -31.20
C ALA A 319 6.56 42.73 -31.13
N PRO A 320 6.04 43.52 -32.09
CA PRO A 320 6.31 44.94 -32.18
C PRO A 320 5.67 45.71 -31.01
N VAL A 321 6.47 46.56 -30.37
CA VAL A 321 6.03 47.49 -29.32
C VAL A 321 5.10 48.53 -29.92
N VAL A 322 3.82 48.49 -29.55
CA VAL A 322 2.84 49.54 -29.87
C VAL A 322 3.18 50.77 -29.03
N GLY A 323 3.67 51.81 -29.70
CA GLY A 323 4.02 53.09 -29.09
C GLY A 323 2.79 53.84 -28.59
N ILE A 324 2.73 54.10 -27.28
CA ILE A 324 1.83 55.10 -26.70
C ILE A 324 2.60 56.40 -26.61
N GLY A 325 2.36 57.30 -27.57
CA GLY A 325 2.85 58.66 -27.52
C GLY A 325 2.16 59.47 -26.42
N ARG A 326 2.95 60.18 -25.60
CA ARG A 326 2.48 61.38 -24.90
C ARG A 326 3.54 62.48 -24.92
N LYS A 327 3.22 63.46 -25.77
CA LYS A 327 3.39 64.93 -25.68
C LYS A 327 4.67 65.51 -25.07
N ARG A 328 5.36 66.24 -25.94
CA ARG A 328 6.38 67.28 -25.69
C ARG A 328 5.91 68.31 -24.64
N SER A 329 6.81 68.70 -23.75
CA SER A 329 6.88 70.05 -23.19
C SER A 329 8.33 70.55 -23.29
N ARG A 330 8.50 71.67 -24.01
CA ARG A 330 9.73 72.46 -24.12
C ARG A 330 9.87 73.36 -22.88
N THR A 331 11.10 73.54 -22.40
CA THR A 331 11.71 74.81 -21.90
C THR A 331 13.13 74.49 -21.44
N CYS A 332 14.16 74.87 -22.22
CA CYS A 332 15.01 76.07 -22.06
C CYS A 332 16.12 75.93 -21.02
N ALA A 333 17.36 75.98 -21.53
CA ALA A 333 18.59 76.21 -20.78
C ALA A 333 18.71 77.68 -20.37
N THR A 334 19.33 77.94 -19.21
CA THR A 334 20.38 78.94 -18.91
C THR A 334 20.44 79.18 -17.40
N GLY A 335 21.64 79.13 -16.81
CA GLY A 335 21.94 79.39 -15.41
C GLY A 335 23.22 78.71 -15.01
#